data_AF-A0AAW7A6N7-F1
#
_entry.id   AF-A0AAW7A6N7-F1
#
_cell.length_a   1.000
_cell.length_b   1.000
_cell.length_c   1.000
_cell.angle_alpha   90.00
_cell.angle_beta   90.00
_cell.angle_gamma   90.00
#
_symmetry.space_group_name_H-M   'P 1'
#
loop_
_entity.id
_entity.type
_entity.pdbx_description
1 polymer ?
#
loop_
_entity_poly.entity_id
_entity_poly.type
_entity_poly.pdbx_seq_one_letter_code
_entity_poly.pdbx_strand_id
1 'polypeptide(L)'
;MQFYSVPPSQAALALGMIGLGQAWALYIPEIGEPIRPFLAALGAVLLTPVLLKYATSPRLFMADIKHPLSGSLMAPMSMALLMLCDYLAVVTPIIAYPLWFIAVLLHFTMMVLFFGFQIMNFKMSNIVPSWFLYPVGLISSSLAGSQFGHNVFSETLAMMCIGIYFFMLPLVLYRLVFFGSLPRRARPTLAIMAAPVNLSLAAYLVNFAQPDPILTGALAGIAITMTLLIYLCYFRLMRLKFQPSIAAVTFPSVISAIAMHRLTTFFAESHPHWHWLHDFGFLELSIATVLVVWVSAGYVKMYWPELVRTPSKQT
;
A
#
# COMPACT_ATOMS: atom_id res chain seq x y z
N MET A 1 -3.57 -20.11 -21.08
CA MET A 1 -3.51 -18.90 -20.23
C MET A 1 -3.16 -19.30 -18.79
N GLN A 2 -1.91 -19.07 -18.38
CA GLN A 2 -1.33 -19.43 -17.06
C GLN A 2 -1.72 -18.47 -15.93
N PHE A 3 -3.00 -18.08 -15.78
CA PHE A 3 -3.39 -17.12 -14.73
C PHE A 3 -3.22 -17.65 -13.29
N TYR A 4 -3.17 -18.97 -13.12
CA TYR A 4 -3.04 -19.63 -11.82
C TYR A 4 -1.69 -19.38 -11.12
N SER A 5 -0.62 -19.08 -11.87
CA SER A 5 0.73 -18.90 -11.32
C SER A 5 1.04 -17.46 -10.89
N VAL A 6 0.11 -16.52 -11.09
CA VAL A 6 0.30 -15.11 -10.75
C VAL A 6 0.35 -14.95 -9.22
N PRO A 7 1.42 -14.36 -8.64
CA PRO A 7 1.56 -14.24 -7.21
C PRO A 7 0.65 -13.11 -6.67
N PRO A 8 0.00 -13.28 -5.51
CA PRO A 8 -0.91 -12.26 -4.94
C PRO A 8 -0.19 -10.93 -4.65
N SER A 9 1.09 -11.01 -4.31
CA SER A 9 1.95 -9.85 -4.06
C SER A 9 2.11 -8.93 -5.26
N GLN A 10 1.77 -9.37 -6.49
CA GLN A 10 1.73 -8.49 -7.65
C GLN A 10 0.74 -7.32 -7.45
N ALA A 11 -0.33 -7.53 -6.69
CA ALA A 11 -1.27 -6.47 -6.35
C ALA A 11 -0.62 -5.36 -5.50
N ALA A 12 0.40 -5.67 -4.68
CA ALA A 12 1.15 -4.66 -3.95
C ALA A 12 2.03 -3.81 -4.88
N LEU A 13 2.59 -4.40 -5.93
CA LEU A 13 3.29 -3.65 -6.97
C LEU A 13 2.31 -2.76 -7.74
N ALA A 14 1.12 -3.27 -8.11
CA ALA A 14 0.07 -2.48 -8.76
C ALA A 14 -0.34 -1.27 -7.91
N LEU A 15 -0.60 -1.48 -6.62
CA LEU A 15 -0.91 -0.43 -5.65
C LEU A 15 0.23 0.61 -5.57
N GLY A 16 1.48 0.16 -5.49
CA GLY A 16 2.65 1.04 -5.49
C GLY A 16 2.81 1.84 -6.79
N MET A 17 2.53 1.23 -7.94
CA MET A 17 2.59 1.90 -9.25
C MET A 17 1.56 3.03 -9.36
N ILE A 18 0.30 2.77 -8.96
CA ILE A 18 -0.76 3.78 -8.97
C ILE A 18 -0.41 4.94 -8.03
N GLY A 19 0.02 4.61 -6.80
CA GLY A 19 0.46 5.63 -5.83
C GLY A 19 1.67 6.42 -6.32
N LEU A 20 2.60 5.81 -7.05
CA LEU A 20 3.80 6.49 -7.55
C LEU A 20 3.42 7.60 -8.52
N GLY A 21 2.44 7.36 -9.39
CA GLY A 21 1.89 8.40 -10.28
C GLY A 21 1.27 9.56 -9.51
N GLN A 22 0.56 9.27 -8.42
CA GLN A 22 0.06 10.30 -7.52
C GLN A 22 1.19 11.09 -6.85
N ALA A 23 2.23 10.40 -6.36
CA ALA A 23 3.35 11.04 -5.68
C ALA A 23 4.10 12.00 -6.62
N TRP A 24 4.41 11.58 -7.85
CA TRP A 24 5.05 12.46 -8.83
C TRP A 24 4.19 13.67 -9.19
N ALA A 25 2.87 13.50 -9.35
CA ALA A 25 1.94 14.61 -9.61
C ALA A 25 1.87 15.62 -8.46
N LEU A 26 2.16 15.19 -7.22
CA LEU A 26 2.23 16.10 -6.07
C LEU A 26 3.54 16.90 -6.04
N TYR A 27 4.69 16.25 -6.20
CA TYR A 27 6.00 16.93 -6.08
C TYR A 27 6.41 17.73 -7.31
N ILE A 28 6.20 17.19 -8.52
CA ILE A 28 6.59 17.86 -9.78
C ILE A 28 5.42 17.74 -10.76
N PRO A 29 4.38 18.58 -10.65
CA PRO A 29 3.18 18.49 -11.48
C PRO A 29 3.47 18.46 -13.00
N GLU A 30 4.44 19.25 -13.46
CA GLU A 30 4.83 19.33 -14.88
C GLU A 30 5.24 17.97 -15.49
N ILE A 31 5.86 17.10 -14.69
CA ILE A 31 6.27 15.74 -15.10
C ILE A 31 5.22 14.73 -14.64
N GLY A 32 4.71 14.91 -13.43
CA GLY A 32 3.83 14.00 -12.72
C GLY A 32 2.46 13.86 -13.35
N GLU A 33 1.82 14.96 -13.76
CA GLU A 33 0.50 14.92 -14.39
C GLU A 33 0.52 14.16 -15.74
N PRO A 34 1.51 14.36 -16.64
CA PRO A 34 1.65 13.55 -17.84
C PRO A 34 1.89 12.06 -17.57
N ILE A 35 2.70 11.68 -16.58
CA ILE A 35 3.04 10.27 -16.33
C ILE A 35 1.99 9.50 -15.50
N ARG A 36 1.21 10.20 -14.67
CA ARG A 36 0.17 9.63 -13.80
C ARG A 36 -0.81 8.70 -14.53
N PRO A 37 -1.41 9.04 -15.69
CA PRO A 37 -2.27 8.10 -16.43
C PRO A 37 -1.56 6.82 -16.83
N PHE A 38 -0.30 6.89 -17.26
CA PHE A 38 0.47 5.71 -17.66
C PHE A 38 0.78 4.81 -16.48
N LEU A 39 1.17 5.38 -15.33
CA LEU A 39 1.41 4.61 -14.11
C LEU A 39 0.13 3.99 -13.55
N ALA A 40 -1.00 4.70 -13.60
CA ALA A 40 -2.30 4.15 -13.25
C ALA A 40 -2.72 3.00 -14.17
N ALA A 41 -2.53 3.14 -15.49
CA ALA A 41 -2.80 2.10 -16.47
C ALA A 41 -1.90 0.87 -16.27
N LEU A 42 -0.60 1.06 -16.05
CA LEU A 42 0.33 -0.02 -15.72
C LEU A 42 -0.07 -0.75 -14.43
N GLY A 43 -0.46 0.00 -13.40
CA GLY A 43 -1.00 -0.56 -12.17
C GLY A 43 -2.26 -1.40 -12.41
N ALA A 44 -3.20 -0.90 -13.21
CA ALA A 44 -4.40 -1.65 -13.60
C ALA A 44 -4.05 -2.94 -14.34
N VAL A 45 -3.15 -2.89 -15.33
CA VAL A 45 -2.66 -4.07 -16.08
C VAL A 45 -2.00 -5.10 -15.16
N LEU A 46 -1.21 -4.65 -14.18
CA LEU A 46 -0.62 -5.54 -13.18
C LEU A 46 -1.67 -6.15 -12.24
N LEU A 47 -2.75 -5.44 -11.95
CA LEU A 47 -3.80 -5.89 -11.04
C LEU A 47 -4.78 -6.89 -11.69
N THR A 48 -5.14 -6.66 -12.96
CA THR A 48 -6.11 -7.48 -13.71
C THR A 48 -5.89 -8.98 -13.61
N PRO A 49 -4.69 -9.55 -13.89
CA PRO A 49 -4.50 -11.00 -13.82
C PRO A 49 -4.65 -11.56 -12.41
N VAL A 50 -4.36 -10.77 -11.36
CA VAL A 50 -4.56 -11.17 -9.96
C VAL A 50 -6.06 -11.26 -9.65
N LEU A 51 -6.83 -10.27 -10.07
CA LEU A 51 -8.30 -10.27 -9.90
C LEU A 51 -8.94 -11.43 -10.67
N LEU A 52 -8.57 -11.64 -11.93
CA LEU A 52 -9.08 -12.73 -12.76
C LEU A 52 -8.77 -14.11 -12.17
N LYS A 53 -7.56 -14.31 -11.65
CA LYS A 53 -7.17 -15.55 -10.95
C LYS A 53 -8.15 -15.90 -9.83
N TYR A 54 -8.46 -14.95 -8.95
CA TYR A 54 -9.34 -15.21 -7.81
C TYR A 54 -10.83 -15.22 -8.16
N ALA A 55 -11.26 -14.40 -9.14
CA ALA A 55 -12.65 -14.40 -9.63
C ALA A 55 -13.02 -15.73 -10.31
N THR A 56 -12.10 -16.30 -11.08
CA THR A 56 -12.30 -17.59 -11.78
C THR A 56 -12.06 -18.81 -10.89
N SER A 57 -11.47 -18.65 -9.70
CA SER A 57 -11.12 -19.77 -8.82
C SER A 57 -11.49 -19.52 -7.35
N PRO A 58 -12.79 -19.62 -7.00
CA PRO A 58 -13.26 -19.44 -5.62
C PRO A 58 -12.60 -20.40 -4.62
N ARG A 59 -12.27 -21.62 -5.05
CA ARG A 59 -11.55 -22.60 -4.22
C ARG A 59 -10.16 -22.09 -3.81
N LEU A 60 -9.44 -21.47 -4.75
CA LEU A 60 -8.10 -20.91 -4.49
C LEU A 60 -8.19 -19.66 -3.62
N PHE A 61 -9.16 -18.78 -3.89
CA PHE A 61 -9.46 -17.63 -3.03
C PHE A 61 -9.70 -18.06 -1.58
N MET A 62 -10.56 -19.06 -1.38
CA MET A 62 -10.90 -19.57 -0.07
C MET A 62 -9.72 -20.28 0.62
N ALA A 63 -8.85 -20.95 -0.14
CA ALA A 63 -7.65 -21.57 0.39
C ALA A 63 -6.63 -20.53 0.88
N ASP A 64 -6.40 -19.48 0.10
CA ASP A 64 -5.42 -18.44 0.41
C ASP A 64 -5.88 -17.52 1.55
N ILE A 65 -7.15 -17.11 1.57
CA ILE A 65 -7.69 -16.17 2.57
C ILE A 65 -7.72 -16.75 3.99
N LYS A 66 -7.79 -18.08 4.12
CA LYS A 66 -7.70 -18.78 5.41
C LYS A 66 -6.30 -18.70 6.02
N HIS A 67 -5.25 -18.54 5.21
CA HIS A 67 -3.88 -18.58 5.68
C HIS A 67 -3.47 -17.23 6.31
N PRO A 68 -2.86 -17.20 7.52
CA PRO A 68 -2.54 -15.95 8.23
C PRO A 68 -1.68 -14.94 7.45
N LEU A 69 -0.64 -15.45 6.76
CA LEU A 69 0.25 -14.62 5.93
C LEU A 69 -0.31 -14.34 4.54
N SER A 70 -0.56 -15.39 3.73
CA SER A 70 -1.07 -15.22 2.36
C SER A 70 -2.39 -14.45 2.32
N GLY A 71 -3.32 -14.75 3.22
CA GLY A 71 -4.62 -14.10 3.30
C GLY A 71 -4.54 -12.61 3.65
N SER A 72 -3.60 -12.20 4.50
CA SER A 72 -3.38 -10.77 4.78
C SER A 72 -2.70 -10.04 3.61
N LEU A 73 -1.87 -10.73 2.83
CA LEU A 73 -1.25 -10.19 1.62
C LEU A 73 -2.20 -10.14 0.40
N MET A 74 -3.46 -10.55 0.54
CA MET A 74 -4.49 -10.37 -0.49
C MET A 74 -5.13 -8.98 -0.46
N ALA A 75 -5.11 -8.28 0.69
CA ALA A 75 -5.69 -6.94 0.86
C ALA A 75 -5.23 -5.90 -0.18
N PRO A 76 -3.96 -5.88 -0.65
CA PRO A 76 -3.52 -4.97 -1.70
C PRO A 76 -4.33 -5.05 -3.00
N MET A 77 -5.01 -6.17 -3.29
CA MET A 77 -5.88 -6.28 -4.48
C MET A 77 -7.00 -5.26 -4.48
N SER A 78 -7.76 -5.18 -3.38
CA SER A 78 -8.85 -4.21 -3.26
C SER A 78 -8.34 -2.81 -2.93
N MET A 79 -7.24 -2.68 -2.18
CA MET A 79 -6.61 -1.36 -1.97
C MET A 79 -6.13 -0.73 -3.28
N ALA A 80 -5.57 -1.52 -4.20
CA ALA A 80 -5.18 -1.04 -5.53
C ALA A 80 -6.39 -0.56 -6.34
N LEU A 81 -7.53 -1.27 -6.25
CA LEU A 81 -8.78 -0.80 -6.86
C LEU A 81 -9.24 0.52 -6.23
N LEU A 82 -9.20 0.66 -4.91
CA LEU A 82 -9.60 1.89 -4.21
C LEU A 82 -8.71 3.08 -4.60
N MET A 83 -7.39 2.90 -4.68
CA MET A 83 -6.46 3.93 -5.16
C MET A 83 -6.64 4.23 -6.65
N LEU A 84 -7.00 3.23 -7.47
CA LEU A 84 -7.36 3.48 -8.86
C LEU A 84 -8.65 4.32 -8.96
N CYS A 85 -9.63 4.09 -8.08
CA CYS A 85 -10.85 4.88 -8.02
C CYS A 85 -10.58 6.33 -7.61
N ASP A 86 -9.63 6.58 -6.69
CA ASP A 86 -9.20 7.93 -6.33
C ASP A 86 -8.67 8.71 -7.55
N TYR A 87 -7.81 8.08 -8.35
CA TYR A 87 -7.39 8.66 -9.63
C TYR A 87 -8.57 8.89 -10.59
N LEU A 88 -9.39 7.87 -10.81
CA LEU A 88 -10.52 7.93 -11.74
C LEU A 88 -11.62 8.89 -11.27
N ALA A 89 -11.72 9.22 -9.98
CA ALA A 89 -12.70 10.16 -9.46
C ALA A 89 -12.54 11.55 -10.06
N VAL A 90 -11.31 11.93 -10.44
CA VAL A 90 -11.03 13.22 -11.09
C VAL A 90 -11.15 13.14 -12.62
N VAL A 91 -10.92 11.95 -13.21
CA VAL A 91 -10.89 11.76 -14.68
C VAL A 91 -12.26 11.36 -15.24
N THR A 92 -12.90 10.36 -14.63
CA THR A 92 -14.19 9.80 -15.04
C THR A 92 -15.01 9.35 -13.82
N PRO A 93 -15.67 10.27 -13.09
CA PRO A 93 -16.44 9.95 -11.88
C PRO A 93 -17.51 8.86 -12.10
N ILE A 94 -18.12 8.84 -13.29
CA ILE A 94 -19.17 7.87 -13.70
C ILE A 94 -18.66 6.42 -13.63
N ILE A 95 -17.39 6.18 -13.98
CA ILE A 95 -16.77 4.85 -13.92
C ILE A 95 -16.22 4.61 -12.51
N ALA A 96 -15.65 5.63 -11.90
CA ALA A 96 -14.99 5.54 -10.61
C ALA A 96 -15.96 5.18 -9.47
N TYR A 97 -17.17 5.76 -9.46
CA TYR A 97 -18.15 5.54 -8.40
C TYR A 97 -18.63 4.08 -8.25
N PRO A 98 -19.11 3.39 -9.31
CA PRO A 98 -19.50 1.98 -9.19
C PRO A 98 -18.30 1.08 -8.91
N LEU A 99 -17.14 1.37 -9.49
CA LEU A 99 -15.91 0.61 -9.22
C LEU A 99 -15.47 0.74 -7.75
N TRP A 100 -15.59 1.94 -7.18
CA TRP A 100 -15.29 2.22 -5.79
C TRP A 100 -16.21 1.43 -4.86
N PHE A 101 -17.51 1.41 -5.13
CA PHE A 101 -18.46 0.63 -4.33
C PHE A 101 -18.13 -0.88 -4.36
N ILE A 102 -17.83 -1.42 -5.54
CA ILE A 102 -17.38 -2.82 -5.69
C ILE A 102 -16.09 -3.08 -4.92
N ALA A 103 -15.13 -2.15 -4.98
CA ALA A 103 -13.84 -2.27 -4.30
C ALA A 103 -13.96 -2.20 -2.78
N VAL A 104 -14.82 -1.31 -2.25
CA VAL A 104 -15.15 -1.22 -0.82
C VAL A 104 -15.79 -2.52 -0.35
N LEU A 105 -16.81 -3.01 -1.07
CA LEU A 105 -17.48 -4.26 -0.74
C LEU A 105 -16.52 -5.44 -0.75
N LEU A 106 -15.68 -5.55 -1.79
CA LEU A 106 -14.64 -6.57 -1.90
C LEU A 106 -13.66 -6.50 -0.72
N HIS A 107 -13.17 -5.31 -0.38
CA HIS A 107 -12.24 -5.13 0.75
C HIS A 107 -12.88 -5.56 2.07
N PHE A 108 -14.11 -5.11 2.31
CA PHE A 108 -14.86 -5.46 3.53
C PHE A 108 -15.16 -6.95 3.62
N THR A 109 -15.61 -7.59 2.53
CA THR A 109 -15.84 -9.04 2.49
C THR A 109 -14.55 -9.82 2.76
N MET A 110 -13.44 -9.44 2.14
CA MET A 110 -12.16 -10.11 2.39
C MET A 110 -11.71 -9.92 3.85
N MET A 111 -11.90 -8.73 4.43
CA MET A 111 -11.60 -8.46 5.83
C MET A 111 -12.40 -9.36 6.77
N VAL A 112 -13.72 -9.43 6.59
CA VAL A 112 -14.61 -10.27 7.42
C VAL A 112 -14.25 -11.75 7.32
N LEU A 113 -14.00 -12.25 6.10
CA LEU A 113 -13.59 -13.63 5.89
C LEU A 113 -12.24 -13.92 6.54
N PHE A 114 -11.24 -13.07 6.31
CA PHE A 114 -9.89 -13.23 6.86
C PHE A 114 -9.93 -13.28 8.38
N PHE A 115 -10.47 -12.25 9.05
CA PHE A 115 -10.53 -12.21 10.50
C PHE A 115 -11.45 -13.28 11.07
N GLY A 116 -12.55 -13.63 10.40
CA GLY A 116 -13.40 -14.76 10.79
C GLY A 116 -12.60 -16.06 10.90
N PHE A 117 -11.80 -16.39 9.89
CA PHE A 117 -10.94 -17.58 9.94
C PHE A 117 -9.82 -17.47 10.97
N GLN A 118 -9.22 -16.29 11.14
CA GLN A 118 -8.14 -16.10 12.11
C GLN A 118 -8.62 -16.17 13.56
N ILE A 119 -9.82 -15.69 13.86
CA ILE A 119 -10.40 -15.73 15.21
C ILE A 119 -10.79 -17.17 15.58
N MET A 120 -11.34 -17.95 14.63
CA MET A 120 -11.71 -19.35 14.86
C MET A 120 -10.52 -20.24 15.26
N ASN A 121 -9.31 -19.93 14.80
CA ASN A 121 -8.09 -20.68 15.12
C ASN A 121 -6.98 -19.72 15.60
N PHE A 122 -7.32 -18.87 16.56
CA PHE A 122 -6.44 -17.79 17.00
C PHE A 122 -5.14 -18.30 17.62
N LYS A 123 -4.01 -17.79 17.12
CA LYS A 123 -2.68 -17.94 17.71
C LYS A 123 -1.95 -16.61 17.60
N MET A 124 -1.46 -16.07 18.72
CA MET A 124 -0.74 -14.79 18.73
C MET A 124 0.48 -14.79 17.78
N SER A 125 1.17 -15.93 17.65
CA SER A 125 2.32 -16.08 16.72
C SER A 125 1.95 -15.95 15.24
N ASN A 126 0.68 -16.13 14.87
CA ASN A 126 0.19 -15.99 13.48
C ASN A 126 0.00 -14.54 13.05
N ILE A 127 -0.11 -13.61 14.01
CA ILE A 127 -0.28 -12.19 13.70
C ILE A 127 1.00 -11.71 13.02
N VAL A 128 0.87 -11.06 11.88
CA VAL A 128 2.02 -10.47 11.16
C VAL A 128 1.67 -9.05 10.77
N PRO A 129 2.65 -8.15 10.60
CA PRO A 129 2.41 -6.75 10.21
C PRO A 129 1.44 -6.54 9.02
N SER A 130 1.39 -7.47 8.06
CA SER A 130 0.44 -7.36 6.94
C SER A 130 -1.03 -7.39 7.36
N TRP A 131 -1.36 -7.76 8.59
CA TRP A 131 -2.74 -7.73 9.10
C TRP A 131 -3.31 -6.31 9.19
N PHE A 132 -2.46 -5.27 9.27
CA PHE A 132 -2.93 -3.87 9.20
C PHE A 132 -3.61 -3.54 7.86
N LEU A 133 -3.29 -4.26 6.79
CA LEU A 133 -3.76 -3.94 5.44
C LEU A 133 -5.27 -4.08 5.28
N TYR A 134 -5.96 -4.86 6.13
CA TYR A 134 -7.42 -4.92 6.09
C TYR A 134 -8.04 -3.76 6.89
N PRO A 135 -7.84 -3.63 8.22
CA PRO A 135 -8.60 -2.63 8.96
C PRO A 135 -8.17 -1.21 8.63
N VAL A 136 -6.86 -0.97 8.51
CA VAL A 136 -6.34 0.36 8.20
C VAL A 136 -6.35 0.62 6.70
N GLY A 137 -6.15 -0.41 5.86
CA GLY A 137 -6.16 -0.24 4.41
C GLY A 137 -7.51 0.19 3.84
N LEU A 138 -8.62 -0.08 4.54
CA LEU A 138 -9.96 0.41 4.20
C LEU A 138 -10.04 1.95 4.12
N ILE A 139 -9.15 2.66 4.83
CA ILE A 139 -9.07 4.12 4.75
C ILE A 139 -8.79 4.64 3.34
N SER A 140 -8.19 3.81 2.46
CA SER A 140 -7.95 4.17 1.05
C SER A 140 -9.25 4.55 0.33
N SER A 141 -10.40 4.02 0.77
CA SER A 141 -11.69 4.38 0.20
C SER A 141 -12.14 5.81 0.51
N SER A 142 -11.66 6.41 1.61
CA SER A 142 -11.98 7.79 1.98
C SER A 142 -11.40 8.81 1.01
N LEU A 143 -10.26 8.50 0.38
CA LEU A 143 -9.57 9.38 -0.57
C LEU A 143 -10.46 9.70 -1.78
N ALA A 144 -11.10 8.67 -2.36
CA ALA A 144 -12.08 8.84 -3.44
C ALA A 144 -13.47 9.22 -2.91
N GLY A 145 -13.84 8.76 -1.71
CA GLY A 145 -15.17 8.95 -1.14
C GLY A 145 -15.55 10.42 -0.96
N SER A 146 -14.62 11.24 -0.47
CA SER A 146 -14.82 12.69 -0.32
C SER A 146 -14.99 13.37 -1.68
N GLN A 147 -14.25 12.93 -2.69
CA GLN A 147 -14.38 13.43 -4.07
C GLN A 147 -15.76 13.13 -4.68
N PHE A 148 -16.44 12.07 -4.24
CA PHE A 148 -17.81 11.75 -4.63
C PHE A 148 -18.90 12.48 -3.81
N GLY A 149 -18.50 13.36 -2.89
CA GLY A 149 -19.41 14.08 -1.99
C GLY A 149 -19.79 13.32 -0.72
N HIS A 150 -19.19 12.15 -0.46
CA HIS A 150 -19.42 11.37 0.75
C HIS A 150 -18.47 11.78 1.89
N ASN A 151 -18.46 13.07 2.23
CA ASN A 151 -17.52 13.64 3.21
C ASN A 151 -17.70 13.04 4.62
N VAL A 152 -18.92 13.02 5.14
CA VAL A 152 -19.22 12.46 6.47
C VAL A 152 -18.79 11.00 6.58
N PHE A 153 -19.06 10.20 5.54
CA PHE A 153 -18.59 8.82 5.47
C PHE A 153 -17.07 8.73 5.49
N SER A 154 -16.40 9.56 4.68
CA SER A 154 -14.94 9.54 4.51
C SER A 154 -14.21 9.98 5.79
N GLU A 155 -14.67 11.04 6.44
CA GLU A 155 -14.17 11.51 7.74
C GLU A 155 -14.38 10.47 8.85
N THR A 156 -15.61 9.92 8.95
CA THR A 156 -15.93 8.89 9.96
C THR A 156 -15.08 7.64 9.77
N LEU A 157 -14.93 7.19 8.52
CA LEU A 157 -14.11 6.04 8.19
C LEU A 157 -12.63 6.30 8.47
N ALA A 158 -12.12 7.49 8.14
CA ALA A 158 -10.75 7.88 8.42
C ALA A 158 -10.45 7.84 9.92
N MET A 159 -11.30 8.46 10.75
CA MET A 159 -11.14 8.44 12.21
C MET A 159 -11.24 7.04 12.79
N MET A 160 -12.18 6.22 12.29
CA MET A 160 -12.29 4.82 12.69
C MET A 160 -11.00 4.05 12.39
N CYS A 161 -10.47 4.16 11.17
CA CYS A 161 -9.24 3.47 10.76
C CYS A 161 -8.03 3.94 11.55
N ILE A 162 -7.92 5.24 11.85
CA ILE A 162 -6.88 5.83 12.70
C ILE A 162 -6.98 5.26 14.13
N GLY A 163 -8.18 5.20 14.71
CA GLY A 163 -8.40 4.59 16.03
C GLY A 163 -8.01 3.12 16.06
N ILE A 164 -8.39 2.36 15.03
CA ILE A 164 -7.98 0.95 14.88
C ILE A 164 -6.46 0.82 14.76
N TYR A 165 -5.80 1.71 14.02
CA TYR A 165 -4.34 1.72 13.91
C TYR A 165 -3.67 1.86 15.29
N PHE A 166 -4.08 2.85 16.08
CA PHE A 166 -3.53 3.06 17.43
C PHE A 166 -3.81 1.88 18.38
N PHE A 167 -4.91 1.16 18.19
CA PHE A 167 -5.19 -0.06 18.95
C PHE A 167 -4.33 -1.26 18.49
N MET A 168 -4.20 -1.46 17.17
CA MET A 168 -3.47 -2.59 16.60
C MET A 168 -1.95 -2.46 16.72
N LEU A 169 -1.42 -1.23 16.75
CA LEU A 169 0.03 -0.99 16.84
C LEU A 169 0.67 -1.62 18.08
N PRO A 170 0.19 -1.36 19.31
CA PRO A 170 0.69 -2.04 20.51
C PRO A 170 0.59 -3.57 20.42
N LEU A 171 -0.50 -4.10 19.86
CA LEU A 171 -0.72 -5.54 19.74
C LEU A 171 0.30 -6.20 18.80
N VAL A 172 0.55 -5.60 17.63
CA VAL A 172 1.54 -6.12 16.68
C VAL A 172 2.96 -5.98 17.24
N LEU A 173 3.29 -4.85 17.89
CA LEU A 173 4.59 -4.66 18.54
C LEU A 173 4.81 -5.67 19.67
N TYR A 174 3.81 -5.87 20.54
CA TYR A 174 3.83 -6.89 21.60
C TYR A 174 4.12 -8.28 21.01
N ARG A 175 3.43 -8.65 19.94
CA ARG A 175 3.70 -9.91 19.23
C ARG A 175 5.15 -9.99 18.71
N LEU A 176 5.68 -8.92 18.12
CA LEU A 176 7.03 -8.92 17.54
C LEU A 176 8.13 -9.05 18.60
N VAL A 177 7.90 -8.49 19.79
CA VAL A 177 8.84 -8.54 20.91
C VAL A 177 8.78 -9.88 21.65
N PHE A 178 7.59 -10.38 21.97
CA PHE A 178 7.42 -11.50 22.92
C PHE A 178 7.22 -12.87 22.27
N PHE A 179 6.78 -12.96 21.00
CA PHE A 179 6.41 -14.24 20.37
C PHE A 179 7.42 -14.72 19.31
N GLY A 180 8.67 -14.29 19.45
CA GLY A 180 9.77 -14.73 18.61
C GLY A 180 9.78 -14.15 17.19
N SER A 181 10.88 -14.41 16.50
CA SER A 181 11.13 -13.84 15.18
C SER A 181 10.12 -14.32 14.13
N LEU A 182 9.79 -13.44 13.18
CA LEU A 182 8.93 -13.79 12.05
C LEU A 182 9.55 -14.91 11.20
N PRO A 183 8.72 -15.87 10.71
CA PRO A 183 9.14 -16.84 9.71
C PRO A 183 9.81 -16.15 8.52
N ARG A 184 10.80 -16.78 7.90
CA ARG A 184 11.58 -16.18 6.80
C ARG A 184 10.71 -15.59 5.69
N ARG A 185 9.60 -16.25 5.34
CA ARG A 185 8.63 -15.80 4.33
C ARG A 185 7.82 -14.55 4.75
N ALA A 186 7.63 -14.34 6.06
CA ALA A 186 6.87 -13.22 6.60
C ALA A 186 7.75 -11.99 6.91
N ARG A 187 9.08 -12.12 6.97
CA ARG A 187 10.00 -10.99 7.27
C ARG A 187 9.79 -9.74 6.39
N PRO A 188 9.51 -9.85 5.07
CA PRO A 188 9.22 -8.67 4.25
C PRO A 188 8.03 -7.85 4.75
N THR A 189 7.09 -8.46 5.50
CA THR A 189 5.94 -7.73 6.06
C THR A 189 6.34 -6.70 7.10
N LEU A 190 7.54 -6.77 7.70
CA LEU A 190 8.05 -5.68 8.56
C LEU A 190 8.07 -4.33 7.84
N ALA A 191 8.32 -4.33 6.52
CA ALA A 191 8.27 -3.12 5.71
C ALA A 191 6.84 -2.56 5.56
N ILE A 192 5.80 -3.35 5.80
CA ILE A 192 4.41 -2.87 5.80
C ILE A 192 4.12 -2.00 7.03
N MET A 193 4.90 -2.08 8.11
CA MET A 193 4.62 -1.32 9.34
C MET A 193 4.51 0.21 9.14
N ALA A 194 5.22 0.79 8.16
CA ALA A 194 5.10 2.23 7.84
C ALA A 194 3.85 2.56 7.01
N ALA A 195 3.31 1.63 6.22
CA ALA A 195 2.21 1.96 5.31
C ALA A 195 0.94 2.43 6.04
N PRO A 196 0.44 1.75 7.11
CA PRO A 196 -0.79 2.13 7.79
C PRO A 196 -0.75 3.57 8.31
N VAL A 197 0.33 3.97 8.99
CA VAL A 197 0.42 5.32 9.58
C VAL A 197 0.59 6.41 8.54
N ASN A 198 1.40 6.17 7.50
CA ASN A 198 1.56 7.13 6.40
C ASN A 198 0.26 7.30 5.63
N LEU A 199 -0.44 6.19 5.36
CA LEU A 199 -1.75 6.23 4.72
C LEU A 199 -2.79 6.94 5.60
N SER A 200 -2.79 6.68 6.90
CA SER A 200 -3.61 7.38 7.88
C SER A 200 -3.36 8.88 7.91
N LEU A 201 -2.09 9.30 7.94
CA LEU A 201 -1.71 10.71 7.87
C LEU A 201 -2.17 11.36 6.57
N ALA A 202 -1.90 10.72 5.43
CA ALA A 202 -2.31 11.24 4.12
C ALA A 202 -3.83 11.38 4.02
N ALA A 203 -4.60 10.36 4.43
CA ALA A 203 -6.06 10.42 4.41
C ALA A 203 -6.63 11.42 5.41
N TYR A 204 -6.01 11.58 6.59
CA TYR A 204 -6.42 12.57 7.57
C TYR A 204 -6.29 13.99 7.02
N LEU A 205 -5.13 14.31 6.43
CA LEU A 205 -4.86 15.62 5.84
C LEU A 205 -5.66 15.90 4.55
N VAL A 206 -6.22 14.87 3.92
CA VAL A 206 -7.08 15.02 2.73
C VAL A 206 -8.55 15.21 3.11
N ASN A 207 -9.04 14.47 4.10
CA ASN A 207 -10.48 14.45 4.41
C ASN A 207 -10.91 15.54 5.40
N PHE A 208 -9.98 16.10 6.18
CA PHE A 208 -10.31 17.12 7.19
C PHE A 208 -9.83 18.50 6.74
N ALA A 209 -10.76 19.45 6.59
CA ALA A 209 -10.43 20.83 6.22
C ALA A 209 -9.63 21.58 7.30
N GLN A 210 -9.87 21.25 8.57
CA GLN A 210 -9.14 21.78 9.73
C GLN A 210 -8.63 20.61 10.58
N PRO A 211 -7.54 19.95 10.17
CA PRO A 211 -7.00 18.83 10.92
C PRO A 211 -6.39 19.32 12.24
N ASP A 212 -6.62 18.55 13.30
CA ASP A 212 -6.09 18.83 14.63
C ASP A 212 -4.55 18.71 14.61
N PRO A 213 -3.81 19.75 15.05
CA PRO A 213 -2.35 19.72 15.04
C PRO A 213 -1.74 18.62 15.92
N ILE A 214 -2.39 18.24 17.03
CA ILE A 214 -1.87 17.23 17.95
C ILE A 214 -1.93 15.85 17.30
N LEU A 215 -3.08 15.48 16.74
CA LEU A 215 -3.24 14.21 16.02
C LEU A 215 -2.33 14.18 14.77
N THR A 216 -2.23 15.29 14.05
CA THR A 216 -1.32 15.42 12.90
C THR A 216 0.12 15.17 13.32
N GLY A 217 0.58 15.81 14.40
CA GLY A 217 1.92 15.63 14.94
C GLY A 217 2.19 14.20 15.43
N ALA A 218 1.21 13.57 16.08
CA ALA A 218 1.31 12.18 16.52
C ALA A 218 1.44 11.20 15.34
N LEU A 219 0.59 11.33 14.33
CA LEU A 219 0.66 10.53 13.10
C LEU A 219 1.97 10.78 12.35
N ALA A 220 2.39 12.04 12.20
CA ALA A 220 3.64 12.41 11.55
C ALA A 220 4.88 11.85 12.26
N GLY A 221 4.97 11.98 13.58
CA GLY A 221 6.09 11.46 14.36
C GLY A 221 6.26 9.95 14.22
N ILE A 222 5.15 9.20 14.28
CA ILE A 222 5.17 7.75 14.08
C ILE A 222 5.47 7.39 12.62
N ALA A 223 4.90 8.11 11.66
CA ALA A 223 5.12 7.93 10.23
C ALA A 223 6.59 8.09 9.84
N ILE A 224 7.23 9.19 10.26
CA ILE A 224 8.64 9.46 9.99
C ILE A 224 9.51 8.37 10.64
N THR A 225 9.25 8.05 11.91
CA THR A 225 10.01 7.02 12.64
C THR A 225 9.92 5.66 11.96
N MET A 226 8.72 5.22 11.59
CA MET A 226 8.53 3.92 10.92
C MET A 226 9.15 3.90 9.52
N THR A 227 9.10 5.02 8.79
CA THR A 227 9.70 5.12 7.45
C THR A 227 11.22 5.02 7.53
N LEU A 228 11.85 5.75 8.46
CA LEU A 228 13.29 5.66 8.71
C LEU A 228 13.72 4.23 9.10
N LEU A 229 12.97 3.55 9.98
CA LEU A 229 13.24 2.16 10.36
C LEU A 229 13.19 1.22 9.15
N ILE A 230 12.30 1.47 8.20
CA ILE A 230 12.13 0.63 7.01
C ILE A 230 13.22 0.89 5.98
N TYR A 231 13.74 2.11 5.86
CA TYR A 231 14.91 2.41 5.02
C TYR A 231 16.15 1.65 5.49
N LEU A 232 16.35 1.50 6.80
CA LEU A 232 17.39 0.62 7.35
C LEU A 232 17.19 -0.84 6.92
N CYS A 233 15.94 -1.28 6.80
CA CYS A 233 15.60 -2.64 6.35
C CYS A 233 15.80 -2.83 4.84
N TYR A 234 15.63 -1.78 4.02
CA TYR A 234 15.79 -1.84 2.57
C TYR A 234 17.22 -2.24 2.16
N PHE A 235 18.25 -1.73 2.81
CA PHE A 235 19.64 -2.13 2.53
C PHE A 235 19.86 -3.64 2.65
N ARG A 236 19.20 -4.30 3.61
CA ARG A 236 19.27 -5.75 3.79
C ARG A 236 18.38 -6.48 2.77
N LEU A 237 17.21 -5.94 2.44
CA LEU A 237 16.25 -6.55 1.52
C LEU A 237 16.76 -6.54 0.07
N MET A 238 17.39 -5.45 -0.37
CA MET A 238 17.97 -5.30 -1.71
C MET A 238 19.12 -6.28 -2.00
N ARG A 239 19.74 -6.85 -0.95
CA ARG A 239 20.78 -7.89 -1.08
C ARG A 239 20.20 -9.29 -1.29
N LEU A 240 18.89 -9.49 -1.12
CA LEU A 240 18.25 -10.78 -1.29
C LEU A 240 17.95 -11.05 -2.77
N LYS A 241 17.99 -12.32 -3.17
CA LYS A 241 17.48 -12.73 -4.49
C LYS A 241 16.00 -12.34 -4.60
N PHE A 242 15.62 -11.81 -5.75
CA PHE A 242 14.26 -11.37 -5.99
C PHE A 242 13.25 -12.51 -5.73
N GLN A 243 12.20 -12.19 -4.99
CA GLN A 243 11.04 -13.07 -4.76
C GLN A 243 9.77 -12.20 -4.77
N PRO A 244 8.61 -12.72 -5.22
CA PRO A 244 7.41 -11.91 -5.42
C PRO A 244 6.95 -11.14 -4.17
N SER A 245 7.16 -11.68 -2.97
CA SER A 245 6.77 -11.02 -1.72
C SER A 245 7.51 -9.71 -1.44
N ILE A 246 8.62 -9.43 -2.13
CA ILE A 246 9.32 -8.15 -2.05
C ILE A 246 8.43 -7.01 -2.55
N ALA A 247 7.47 -7.26 -3.44
CA ALA A 247 6.52 -6.22 -3.87
C ALA A 247 5.73 -5.58 -2.72
N ALA A 248 5.65 -6.22 -1.54
CA ALA A 248 5.04 -5.61 -0.37
C ALA A 248 5.73 -4.31 0.10
N VAL A 249 6.94 -4.01 -0.37
CA VAL A 249 7.70 -2.83 0.05
C VAL A 249 7.47 -1.60 -0.80
N THR A 250 6.85 -1.73 -1.97
CA THR A 250 6.65 -0.62 -2.91
C THR A 250 5.69 0.41 -2.35
N PHE A 251 4.47 -0.02 -1.99
CA PHE A 251 3.46 0.89 -1.47
C PHE A 251 3.88 1.62 -0.19
N PRO A 252 4.45 0.97 0.84
CA PRO A 252 4.97 1.68 2.02
C PRO A 252 5.94 2.83 1.68
N SER A 253 6.82 2.64 0.70
CA SER A 253 7.77 3.69 0.27
C SER A 253 7.09 4.83 -0.47
N VAL A 254 6.08 4.51 -1.27
CA VAL A 254 5.35 5.50 -2.08
C VAL A 254 4.42 6.34 -1.20
N ILE A 255 3.68 5.69 -0.29
CA ILE A 255 2.72 6.38 0.57
C ILE A 255 3.42 7.26 1.61
N SER A 256 4.66 6.94 2.02
CA SER A 256 5.43 7.84 2.86
C SER A 256 5.70 9.17 2.16
N ALA A 257 6.15 9.13 0.90
CA ALA A 257 6.42 10.33 0.13
C ALA A 257 5.15 11.19 -0.05
N ILE A 258 4.00 10.55 -0.31
CA ILE A 258 2.70 11.25 -0.41
C ILE A 258 2.33 11.89 0.94
N ALA A 259 2.47 11.14 2.05
CA ALA A 259 2.15 11.64 3.38
C ALA A 259 3.05 12.82 3.77
N MET A 260 4.34 12.74 3.46
CA MET A 260 5.31 13.82 3.68
C MET A 260 4.99 15.07 2.87
N HIS A 261 4.55 14.91 1.61
CA HIS A 261 4.10 16.03 0.80
C HIS A 261 2.89 16.73 1.43
N ARG A 262 1.88 15.96 1.84
CA ARG A 262 0.67 16.49 2.49
C ARG A 262 1.02 17.20 3.80
N LEU A 263 1.93 16.62 4.59
CA LEU A 263 2.41 17.21 5.83
C LEU A 263 3.15 18.54 5.60
N THR A 264 4.00 18.60 4.58
CA THR A 264 4.70 19.82 4.15
C THR A 264 3.70 20.90 3.75
N THR A 265 2.67 20.52 2.97
CA THR A 265 1.60 21.44 2.54
C THR A 265 0.84 22.00 3.74
N PHE A 266 0.51 21.16 4.73
CA PHE A 266 -0.16 21.58 5.96
C PHE A 266 0.66 22.60 6.77
N PHE A 267 1.98 22.42 6.85
CA PHE A 267 2.86 23.35 7.58
C PHE A 267 3.32 24.57 6.77
N ALA A 268 3.09 24.61 5.45
CA ALA A 268 3.61 25.68 4.59
C ALA A 268 3.15 27.09 5.02
N GLU A 269 1.90 27.22 5.47
CA GLU A 269 1.33 28.50 5.91
C GLU A 269 1.80 28.93 7.30
N SER A 270 2.02 27.97 8.21
CA SER A 270 2.33 28.25 9.62
C SER A 270 3.83 28.22 9.94
N HIS A 271 4.62 27.44 9.19
CA HIS A 271 6.05 27.22 9.42
C HIS A 271 6.84 27.21 8.10
N PRO A 272 6.99 28.36 7.41
CA PRO A 272 7.67 28.42 6.11
C PRO A 272 9.13 27.94 6.13
N HIS A 273 9.80 28.01 7.28
CA HIS A 273 11.18 27.54 7.46
C HIS A 273 11.32 26.01 7.43
N TRP A 274 10.22 25.26 7.44
CA TRP A 274 10.21 23.80 7.43
C TRP A 274 10.29 23.19 6.02
N HIS A 275 10.85 23.92 5.05
CA HIS A 275 11.08 23.44 3.69
C HIS A 275 11.86 22.13 3.63
N TRP A 276 12.68 21.83 4.64
CA TRP A 276 13.39 20.54 4.74
C TRP A 276 12.46 19.31 4.70
N LEU A 277 11.18 19.43 5.10
CA LEU A 277 10.20 18.34 4.93
C LEU A 277 9.93 18.05 3.46
N HIS A 278 9.89 19.08 2.61
CA HIS A 278 9.75 18.91 1.17
C HIS A 278 10.94 18.14 0.60
N ASP A 279 12.16 18.56 0.95
CA ASP A 279 13.39 17.95 0.47
C ASP A 279 13.52 16.49 0.94
N PHE A 280 13.14 16.24 2.19
CA PHE A 280 13.06 14.88 2.74
C PHE A 280 12.02 14.04 1.98
N GLY A 281 10.83 14.58 1.76
CA GLY A 281 9.78 13.92 0.98
C GLY A 281 10.18 13.63 -0.48
N PHE A 282 10.96 14.52 -1.09
CA PHE A 282 11.52 14.33 -2.43
C PHE A 282 12.57 13.21 -2.46
N LEU A 283 13.39 13.09 -1.40
CA LEU A 283 14.27 11.95 -1.20
C LEU A 283 13.47 10.64 -1.09
N GLU A 284 12.36 10.64 -0.32
CA GLU A 284 11.47 9.48 -0.21
C GLU A 284 10.87 9.09 -1.57
N LEU A 285 10.44 10.06 -2.37
CA LEU A 285 9.94 9.84 -3.74
C LEU A 285 11.01 9.21 -4.64
N SER A 286 12.25 9.67 -4.54
CA SER A 286 13.37 9.13 -5.31
C SER A 286 13.64 7.66 -4.94
N ILE A 287 13.68 7.35 -3.64
CA ILE A 287 13.81 5.97 -3.13
C ILE A 287 12.65 5.10 -3.61
N ALA A 288 11.41 5.60 -3.50
CA ALA A 288 10.20 4.90 -3.92
C ALA A 288 10.23 4.57 -5.42
N THR A 289 10.65 5.53 -6.25
CA THR A 289 10.79 5.35 -7.71
C THR A 289 11.79 4.24 -8.03
N VAL A 290 12.97 4.27 -7.42
CA VAL A 290 14.01 3.23 -7.61
C VAL A 290 13.48 1.85 -7.20
N LEU A 291 12.78 1.77 -6.06
CA LEU A 291 12.21 0.50 -5.57
C LEU A 291 11.13 -0.05 -6.49
N VAL A 292 10.19 0.79 -6.96
CA VAL A 292 9.13 0.36 -7.88
C VAL A 292 9.73 -0.12 -9.20
N VAL A 293 10.72 0.58 -9.74
CA VAL A 293 11.43 0.17 -10.96
C VAL A 293 12.17 -1.16 -10.76
N TRP A 294 12.90 -1.30 -9.65
CA TRP A 294 13.63 -2.53 -9.32
C TRP A 294 12.71 -3.74 -9.16
N VAL A 295 11.59 -3.58 -8.43
CA VAL A 295 10.60 -4.65 -8.27
C VAL A 295 9.94 -4.99 -9.61
N SER A 296 9.60 -3.99 -10.42
CA SER A 296 9.03 -4.19 -11.76
C SER A 296 9.97 -4.99 -12.66
N ALA A 297 11.26 -4.64 -12.68
CA ALA A 297 12.29 -5.40 -13.41
C ALA A 297 12.40 -6.85 -12.89
N GLY A 298 12.28 -7.06 -11.58
CA GLY A 298 12.22 -8.39 -10.98
C GLY A 298 11.03 -9.22 -11.47
N TYR A 299 9.85 -8.62 -11.59
CA TYR A 299 8.66 -9.28 -12.15
C TYR A 299 8.82 -9.59 -13.64
N VAL A 300 9.37 -8.66 -14.43
CA VAL A 300 9.65 -8.91 -15.86
C VAL A 300 10.60 -10.10 -16.02
N LYS A 301 11.69 -10.14 -15.25
CA LYS A 301 12.64 -11.27 -15.26
C LYS A 301 12.00 -12.59 -14.81
N MET A 302 11.05 -12.55 -13.89
CA MET A 302 10.32 -13.74 -13.42
C MET A 302 9.40 -14.30 -14.50
N TYR A 303 8.68 -13.44 -15.22
CA TYR A 303 7.74 -13.87 -16.27
C TYR A 303 8.40 -14.19 -17.60
N TRP A 304 9.48 -13.48 -17.95
CA TRP A 304 10.24 -13.68 -19.17
C TRP A 304 11.73 -13.92 -18.88
N PRO A 305 12.09 -15.09 -18.32
CA PRO A 305 13.49 -15.42 -18.03
C PRO A 305 14.37 -15.46 -19.29
N GLU A 306 13.79 -15.68 -20.47
CA GLU A 306 14.47 -15.73 -21.76
C GLU A 306 15.04 -14.37 -22.19
N LEU A 307 14.37 -13.25 -21.87
CA LEU A 307 14.84 -11.89 -22.18
C LEU A 307 16.11 -11.51 -21.42
N VAL A 308 16.44 -12.23 -20.33
CA VAL A 308 17.56 -11.92 -19.43
C VAL A 308 18.72 -12.91 -19.60
N ARG A 309 18.54 -14.02 -20.32
CA ARG A 309 19.64 -14.91 -20.68
C ARG A 309 20.41 -14.29 -21.84
N THR A 310 21.60 -13.76 -21.57
CA THR A 310 22.61 -13.52 -22.61
C THR A 310 22.86 -14.84 -23.36
N PRO A 311 22.97 -14.83 -24.69
CA PRO A 311 23.27 -16.05 -25.44
C PRO A 311 24.61 -16.56 -24.91
N SER A 312 24.59 -17.77 -24.36
CA SER A 312 25.80 -18.47 -23.94
C SER A 312 26.71 -18.56 -25.15
N LYS A 313 27.90 -17.97 -25.08
CA LYS A 313 28.99 -18.32 -26.01
C LYS A 313 29.15 -19.83 -25.95
N GLN A 314 28.72 -20.51 -27.02
CA GLN A 314 29.19 -21.85 -27.34
C GLN A 314 30.65 -21.69 -27.77
N THR A 315 31.56 -22.12 -26.91
CA THR A 315 32.95 -22.46 -27.25
C THR A 315 33.21 -23.82 -26.69
#